data_AF-G0L2K6-F1
#
_entry.id   AF-G0L2K6-F1
#
_cell.length_a   1.000
_cell.length_b   1.000
_cell.length_c   1.000
_cell.angle_alpha   90.00
_cell.angle_beta   90.00
_cell.angle_gamma   90.00
#
_symmetry.space_group_name_H-M   'P 1'
#
loop_
_entity.id
_entity.type
_entity.pdbx_description
1 polymer ?
#
loop_
_entity_poly.entity_id
_entity_poly.type
_entity_poly.pdbx_seq_one_letter_code
_entity_poly.pdbx_strand_id
1 'polypeptide(L)'
;MKKIKSIPFILIALGSFSCEKLEDFVGHPHEGPAVVNTSELTYTKIGGFVNGSGEEGFAEISAYDAVTGNLFVVNPVQGEVSVWDISEPSVPSKQASIALTGTPNSVAVHHGLLAIALENDNKQVNGTIEVYDTATMSLVDSYPAGALPDMVAFSPNGKYIVAANEGEPNDDYTVDPEGSISVIDVEKKEVHTLFFTAYNGQTIGNDFRVFGPEACLAQDVEPEYVAVSEDSKYAYVSLQENNGMAVVDLSTMTLTDVFGLGVKDHSLTENAMDASNKDGMLGNFQTWPVLGFYMPDAIAYAKIGGAAYLISANEGDSRDYDGYSEEERVKDLVLDATAFPNAEELQADENLGRLKITTANGDIDGDGDYDKIYSYGARSFTIWTPQGEIVYDSGDEIGRKTMEIAPTLFNDDEGEADGRSDDKGAEPESVTTLKIGESTLLFVGLERTGGAMVYDITNPSAPEFLKWIFSTQDVAPEGLLVIPAEESPNGENLLVITNEVSNTVSIYEIK
;
A
#
# COMPACT_ATOMS: atom_id res chain seq x y z
N MET A 1 -10.00 49.67 -48.13
CA MET A 1 -9.49 48.62 -47.22
C MET A 1 -8.23 49.11 -46.54
N LYS A 2 -8.11 48.81 -45.23
CA LYS A 2 -6.95 48.89 -44.34
C LYS A 2 -6.40 50.28 -43.95
N LYS A 3 -6.78 50.70 -42.73
CA LYS A 3 -6.09 51.68 -41.90
C LYS A 3 -4.76 51.09 -41.41
N ILE A 4 -3.66 51.81 -41.57
CA ILE A 4 -2.36 51.55 -40.93
C ILE A 4 -2.24 52.56 -39.78
N LYS A 5 -2.09 52.07 -38.55
CA LYS A 5 -1.83 52.89 -37.35
C LYS A 5 -0.32 53.09 -37.18
N SER A 6 0.06 54.31 -36.83
CA SER A 6 1.43 54.78 -36.61
C SER A 6 2.06 54.23 -35.33
N ILE A 7 3.36 53.96 -35.38
CA ILE A 7 4.25 53.71 -34.24
C ILE A 7 4.94 55.04 -33.89
N PRO A 8 4.98 55.51 -32.64
CA PRO A 8 5.89 56.55 -32.22
C PRO A 8 7.15 55.96 -31.55
N PHE A 9 8.29 56.49 -31.97
CA PHE A 9 9.60 56.42 -31.32
C PHE A 9 9.53 56.95 -29.89
N ILE A 10 10.10 56.23 -28.91
CA ILE A 10 10.36 56.76 -27.57
C ILE A 10 11.87 56.89 -27.36
N LEU A 11 12.25 58.10 -26.96
CA LEU A 11 13.56 58.64 -26.69
C LEU A 11 14.08 58.11 -25.34
N ILE A 12 15.33 57.66 -25.29
CA ILE A 12 16.04 57.30 -24.06
C ILE A 12 16.43 58.60 -23.34
N ALA A 13 16.02 58.75 -22.08
CA ALA A 13 16.53 59.77 -21.17
C ALA A 13 17.06 59.10 -19.90
N LEU A 14 18.38 59.18 -19.68
CA LEU A 14 19.02 58.84 -18.42
C LEU A 14 18.64 59.88 -17.36
N GLY A 15 18.02 59.44 -16.27
CA GLY A 15 17.82 60.21 -15.05
C GLY A 15 18.52 59.53 -13.89
N SER A 16 19.61 60.14 -13.42
CA SER A 16 20.34 59.78 -12.20
C SER A 16 19.46 60.01 -10.97
N PHE A 17 19.28 58.99 -10.13
CA PHE A 17 18.73 59.14 -8.79
C PHE A 17 19.78 58.82 -7.72
N SER A 18 19.79 59.73 -6.75
CA SER A 18 20.69 59.86 -5.61
C SER A 18 20.57 58.69 -4.63
N CYS A 19 21.71 58.31 -4.08
CA CYS A 19 21.89 57.32 -3.03
C CYS A 19 21.39 57.88 -1.69
N GLU A 20 20.33 57.31 -1.11
CA GLU A 20 20.08 57.31 0.32
C GLU A 20 19.52 55.95 0.76
N LYS A 21 20.28 55.30 1.66
CA LYS A 21 19.94 54.20 2.58
C LYS A 21 19.72 52.80 2.00
N LEU A 22 20.85 52.16 1.65
CA LEU A 22 21.11 50.74 1.93
C LEU A 22 21.17 50.52 3.45
N GLU A 23 20.13 50.03 4.12
CA GLU A 23 20.29 49.26 5.38
C GLU A 23 19.23 48.15 5.62
N ASP A 24 18.17 48.00 4.82
CA ASP A 24 17.13 46.96 5.05
C ASP A 24 17.10 45.79 4.04
N PHE A 25 18.24 45.45 3.41
CA PHE A 25 18.35 44.26 2.52
C PHE A 25 19.53 43.35 2.88
N VAL A 26 19.88 43.26 4.15
CA VAL A 26 20.52 42.03 4.65
C VAL A 26 19.39 41.10 5.05
N GLY A 27 18.78 40.46 4.05
CA GLY A 27 18.05 39.25 4.31
C GLY A 27 19.01 38.32 5.05
N HIS A 28 18.58 37.83 6.22
CA HIS A 28 19.17 36.63 6.78
C HIS A 28 19.31 35.61 5.64
N PRO A 29 20.39 34.83 5.57
CA PRO A 29 20.34 33.64 4.75
C PRO A 29 19.10 32.88 5.24
N HIS A 30 18.06 32.80 4.42
CA HIS A 30 17.16 31.69 4.53
C HIS A 30 18.07 30.50 4.30
N GLU A 31 18.52 29.89 5.40
CA GLU A 31 18.93 28.50 5.36
C GLU A 31 17.75 27.81 4.70
N GLY A 32 17.95 27.37 3.44
CA GLY A 32 17.04 26.42 2.84
C GLY A 32 16.91 25.24 3.80
N PRO A 33 15.78 24.50 3.78
CA PRO A 33 15.64 23.30 4.59
C PRO A 33 16.91 22.45 4.47
N ALA A 34 17.42 22.02 5.62
CA ALA A 34 18.71 21.33 5.69
C ALA A 34 18.67 20.08 4.80
N VAL A 35 19.71 19.90 3.99
CA VAL A 35 19.95 18.62 3.30
C VAL A 35 20.37 17.62 4.38
N VAL A 36 19.49 16.66 4.67
CA VAL A 36 19.76 15.61 5.66
C VAL A 36 20.58 14.52 4.98
N ASN A 37 21.65 14.08 5.62
CA ASN A 37 22.39 12.90 5.16
C ASN A 37 21.63 11.65 5.62
N THR A 38 20.72 11.16 4.78
CA THR A 38 19.85 10.01 5.07
C THR A 38 20.62 8.73 5.37
N SER A 39 21.84 8.59 4.85
CA SER A 39 22.74 7.46 5.14
C SER A 39 23.26 7.41 6.58
N GLU A 40 23.20 8.51 7.32
CA GLU A 40 23.61 8.60 8.73
C GLU A 40 22.44 8.39 9.71
N LEU A 41 21.21 8.24 9.20
CA LEU A 41 20.03 8.03 10.04
C LEU A 41 20.12 6.73 10.82
N THR A 42 19.73 6.81 12.08
CA THR A 42 19.61 5.69 13.00
C THR A 42 18.15 5.31 13.14
N TYR A 43 17.91 4.01 13.31
CA TYR A 43 16.58 3.43 13.48
C TYR A 43 16.63 2.54 14.70
N THR A 44 16.09 3.03 15.81
CA THR A 44 16.24 2.40 17.13
C THR A 44 14.88 2.03 17.70
N LYS A 45 14.64 0.74 17.99
CA LYS A 45 13.45 0.32 18.73
C LYS A 45 13.53 0.92 20.14
N ILE A 46 12.63 1.85 20.45
CA ILE A 46 12.60 2.53 21.76
C ILE A 46 11.50 1.98 22.67
N GLY A 47 10.47 1.39 22.09
CA GLY A 47 9.34 0.83 22.82
C GLY A 47 8.52 -0.14 21.99
N GLY A 48 7.43 -0.60 22.58
CA GLY A 48 6.49 -1.53 21.98
C GLY A 48 5.69 -2.27 23.03
N PHE A 49 4.67 -2.99 22.58
CA PHE A 49 3.77 -3.75 23.42
C PHE A 49 3.19 -4.95 22.67
N VAL A 50 2.55 -5.85 23.40
CA VAL A 50 1.75 -6.94 22.84
C VAL A 50 0.28 -6.54 22.99
N ASN A 51 -0.48 -6.53 21.89
CA ASN A 51 -1.84 -6.00 21.90
C ASN A 51 -2.88 -7.00 22.43
N GLY A 52 -2.61 -8.30 22.24
CA GLY A 52 -3.51 -9.39 22.62
C GLY A 52 -2.79 -10.70 22.94
N SER A 53 -3.53 -11.80 22.99
CA SER A 53 -2.95 -13.13 23.20
C SER A 53 -3.76 -14.18 22.44
N GLY A 54 -3.15 -14.80 21.45
CA GLY A 54 -3.75 -15.82 20.60
C GLY A 54 -2.78 -16.20 19.49
N GLU A 55 -3.31 -16.72 18.38
CA GLU A 55 -2.52 -17.12 17.21
C GLU A 55 -2.16 -15.88 16.38
N GLU A 56 -3.13 -15.15 15.82
CA GLU A 56 -2.93 -13.92 15.02
C GLU A 56 -4.16 -12.99 15.09
N GLY A 57 -4.13 -11.85 14.37
CA GLY A 57 -5.26 -10.93 14.21
C GLY A 57 -5.55 -10.00 15.39
N PHE A 58 -4.60 -9.80 16.32
CA PHE A 58 -4.80 -8.83 17.43
C PHE A 58 -4.15 -7.48 17.18
N ALA A 59 -3.34 -7.30 16.12
CA ALA A 59 -2.64 -6.05 15.86
C ALA A 59 -2.43 -5.83 14.35
N GLU A 60 -3.42 -5.20 13.72
CA GLU A 60 -3.42 -4.88 12.29
C GLU A 60 -3.22 -3.37 12.09
N ILE A 61 -4.14 -2.66 11.43
CA ILE A 61 -3.98 -1.24 11.12
C ILE A 61 -3.94 -0.37 12.39
N SER A 62 -3.04 0.62 12.40
CA SER A 62 -2.92 1.59 13.50
C SER A 62 -2.95 3.04 13.04
N ALA A 63 -3.45 3.91 13.93
CA ALA A 63 -3.50 5.35 13.72
C ALA A 63 -3.15 6.09 15.02
N TYR A 64 -2.51 7.26 14.90
CA TYR A 64 -2.08 8.07 16.04
C TYR A 64 -2.78 9.42 16.08
N ASP A 65 -3.17 9.86 17.28
CA ASP A 65 -3.73 11.19 17.51
C ASP A 65 -2.78 12.06 18.34
N ALA A 66 -2.13 13.03 17.70
CA ALA A 66 -1.25 13.99 18.35
C ALA A 66 -1.97 14.87 19.40
N VAL A 67 -3.29 15.00 19.32
CA VAL A 67 -4.09 15.78 20.30
C VAL A 67 -4.14 15.07 21.66
N THR A 68 -4.33 13.75 21.65
CA THR A 68 -4.48 12.95 22.88
C THR A 68 -3.23 12.17 23.27
N GLY A 69 -2.28 12.00 22.35
CA GLY A 69 -1.11 11.15 22.57
C GLY A 69 -1.41 9.66 22.47
N ASN A 70 -2.59 9.29 21.96
CA ASN A 70 -3.04 7.91 21.87
C ASN A 70 -2.75 7.29 20.50
N LEU A 71 -2.30 6.05 20.53
CA LEU A 71 -2.23 5.12 19.42
C LEU A 71 -3.46 4.20 19.47
N PHE A 72 -4.15 4.10 18.35
CA PHE A 72 -5.32 3.24 18.13
C PHE A 72 -4.89 2.08 17.25
N VAL A 73 -5.23 0.86 17.66
CA VAL A 73 -4.85 -0.37 16.95
C VAL A 73 -6.07 -1.26 16.79
N VAL A 74 -6.36 -1.66 15.55
CA VAL A 74 -7.42 -2.59 15.20
C VAL A 74 -7.14 -3.97 15.84
N ASN A 75 -8.21 -4.57 16.37
CA ASN A 75 -8.17 -5.88 17.03
C ASN A 75 -9.50 -6.62 16.75
N PRO A 76 -9.63 -7.23 15.56
CA PRO A 76 -10.84 -7.91 15.14
C PRO A 76 -11.18 -9.11 16.02
N VAL A 77 -10.17 -9.84 16.52
CA VAL A 77 -10.38 -10.99 17.41
C VAL A 77 -11.14 -10.61 18.68
N GLN A 78 -10.97 -9.39 19.18
CA GLN A 78 -11.70 -8.88 20.34
C GLN A 78 -12.89 -7.98 20.00
N GLY A 79 -13.13 -7.68 18.71
CA GLY A 79 -14.17 -6.76 18.27
C GLY A 79 -14.01 -5.37 18.89
N GLU A 80 -12.77 -4.87 18.94
CA GLU A 80 -12.44 -3.58 19.56
C GLU A 80 -11.36 -2.82 18.80
N VAL A 81 -11.25 -1.52 19.07
CA VAL A 81 -10.02 -0.77 18.85
C VAL A 81 -9.29 -0.65 20.18
N SER A 82 -8.10 -1.25 20.26
CA SER A 82 -7.21 -1.11 21.40
C SER A 82 -6.63 0.29 21.44
N VAL A 83 -6.62 0.92 22.61
CA VAL A 83 -6.08 2.27 22.81
C VAL A 83 -4.87 2.24 23.72
N TRP A 84 -3.78 2.86 23.27
CA TRP A 84 -2.51 2.94 23.98
C TRP A 84 -2.04 4.38 24.07
N ASP A 85 -1.81 4.87 25.29
CA ASP A 85 -1.14 6.16 25.48
C ASP A 85 0.36 5.97 25.23
N ILE A 86 0.88 6.68 24.24
CA ILE A 86 2.30 6.68 23.85
C ILE A 86 2.96 8.04 24.09
N SER A 87 2.42 8.88 24.97
CA SER A 87 3.03 10.16 25.38
C SER A 87 4.48 10.01 25.88
N GLU A 88 4.85 8.81 26.34
CA GLU A 88 6.24 8.36 26.46
C GLU A 88 6.41 7.10 25.57
N PRO A 89 6.87 7.23 24.32
CA PRO A 89 6.84 6.12 23.34
C PRO A 89 7.71 4.92 23.74
N SER A 90 8.67 5.11 24.66
CA SER A 90 9.49 4.03 25.19
C SER A 90 8.78 3.18 26.23
N VAL A 91 7.66 3.66 26.79
CA VAL A 91 6.85 2.96 27.79
C VAL A 91 5.35 3.15 27.48
N PRO A 92 4.82 2.57 26.38
CA PRO A 92 3.39 2.62 26.07
C PRO A 92 2.52 2.08 27.21
N SER A 93 1.34 2.67 27.42
CA SER A 93 0.41 2.24 28.47
C SER A 93 -1.01 2.01 27.93
N LYS A 94 -1.55 0.81 28.19
CA LYS A 94 -2.90 0.44 27.72
C LYS A 94 -3.96 1.27 28.43
N GLN A 95 -4.85 1.87 27.65
CA GLN A 95 -6.04 2.58 28.10
C GLN A 95 -7.27 1.68 27.97
N ALA A 96 -8.47 2.23 28.26
CA ALA A 96 -9.70 1.52 27.95
C ALA A 96 -9.86 1.42 26.41
N SER A 97 -10.09 0.20 25.91
CA SER A 97 -10.39 -0.03 24.50
C SER A 97 -11.78 0.49 24.13
N ILE A 98 -11.98 0.74 22.83
CA ILE A 98 -13.28 1.08 22.24
C ILE A 98 -13.93 -0.22 21.79
N ALA A 99 -14.94 -0.69 22.53
CA ALA A 99 -15.71 -1.86 22.12
C ALA A 99 -16.63 -1.53 20.94
N LEU A 100 -16.67 -2.42 19.95
CA LEU A 100 -17.42 -2.25 18.71
C LEU A 100 -18.55 -3.28 18.61
N THR A 101 -19.42 -3.07 17.63
CA THR A 101 -20.54 -3.99 17.36
C THR A 101 -20.34 -4.86 16.11
N GLY A 102 -19.36 -4.53 15.27
CA GLY A 102 -18.89 -5.34 14.14
C GLY A 102 -17.39 -5.54 14.22
N THR A 103 -16.81 -6.23 13.23
CA THR A 103 -15.37 -6.47 13.14
C THR A 103 -14.68 -5.24 12.53
N PRO A 104 -13.70 -4.64 13.21
CA PRO A 104 -12.87 -3.59 12.62
C PRO A 104 -11.80 -4.14 11.68
N ASN A 105 -11.62 -3.52 10.52
CA ASN A 105 -10.52 -3.81 9.59
C ASN A 105 -9.48 -2.69 9.58
N SER A 106 -9.93 -1.43 9.62
CA SER A 106 -9.02 -0.28 9.50
C SER A 106 -9.40 0.91 10.38
N VAL A 107 -8.39 1.72 10.71
CA VAL A 107 -8.54 2.97 11.47
C VAL A 107 -7.74 4.11 10.85
N ALA A 108 -8.28 5.32 10.91
CA ALA A 108 -7.59 6.55 10.57
C ALA A 108 -7.91 7.67 11.56
N VAL A 109 -6.98 8.61 11.75
CA VAL A 109 -7.16 9.74 12.67
C VAL A 109 -7.00 11.07 11.93
N HIS A 110 -7.83 12.04 12.31
CA HIS A 110 -7.63 13.45 11.96
C HIS A 110 -8.07 14.37 13.10
N HIS A 111 -7.12 15.11 13.68
CA HIS A 111 -7.37 16.18 14.66
C HIS A 111 -8.40 15.83 15.76
N GLY A 112 -8.21 14.73 16.47
CA GLY A 112 -9.10 14.31 17.55
C GLY A 112 -10.33 13.50 17.13
N LEU A 113 -10.46 13.17 15.84
CA LEU A 113 -11.45 12.23 15.33
C LEU A 113 -10.77 10.94 14.89
N LEU A 114 -11.36 9.80 15.25
CA LEU A 114 -10.98 8.45 14.82
C LEU A 114 -12.09 7.91 13.91
N ALA A 115 -11.78 7.62 12.65
CA ALA A 115 -12.65 6.86 11.76
C ALA A 115 -12.27 5.38 11.84
N ILE A 116 -13.28 4.50 11.87
CA ILE A 116 -13.12 3.05 11.96
C ILE A 116 -13.95 2.42 10.84
N ALA A 117 -13.32 1.59 10.00
CA ALA A 117 -14.01 0.74 9.03
C ALA A 117 -14.49 -0.53 9.72
N LEU A 118 -15.81 -0.77 9.69
CA LEU A 118 -16.44 -1.92 10.34
C LEU A 118 -17.18 -2.77 9.31
N GLU A 119 -16.76 -4.01 9.13
CA GLU A 119 -17.51 -4.99 8.36
C GLU A 119 -18.76 -5.48 9.11
N ASN A 120 -19.65 -6.09 8.35
CA ASN A 120 -20.82 -6.76 8.88
C ASN A 120 -20.48 -8.23 9.19
N ASP A 121 -21.10 -8.83 10.22
CA ASP A 121 -20.99 -10.27 10.51
C ASP A 121 -21.20 -11.16 9.27
N ASN A 122 -22.00 -10.69 8.31
CA ASN A 122 -22.05 -11.22 6.96
C ASN A 122 -21.29 -10.25 6.03
N LYS A 123 -20.05 -10.60 5.66
CA LYS A 123 -19.16 -9.80 4.81
C LYS A 123 -19.82 -9.29 3.52
N GLN A 124 -20.75 -10.06 2.95
CA GLN A 124 -21.45 -9.69 1.72
C GLN A 124 -22.53 -8.62 1.91
N VAL A 125 -22.79 -8.18 3.14
CA VAL A 125 -23.71 -7.09 3.48
C VAL A 125 -22.93 -5.82 3.80
N ASN A 126 -23.48 -4.67 3.42
CA ASN A 126 -22.93 -3.37 3.75
C ASN A 126 -22.50 -3.24 5.23
N GLY A 127 -21.27 -2.77 5.41
CA GLY A 127 -20.70 -2.36 6.70
C GLY A 127 -20.96 -0.89 7.01
N THR A 128 -20.14 -0.34 7.91
CA THR A 128 -20.25 1.04 8.37
C THR A 128 -18.89 1.68 8.60
N ILE A 129 -18.82 3.00 8.42
CA ILE A 129 -17.72 3.83 8.92
C ILE A 129 -18.21 4.56 10.17
N GLU A 130 -17.62 4.23 11.32
CA GLU A 130 -17.92 4.90 12.59
C GLU A 130 -16.86 5.93 12.94
N VAL A 131 -17.29 7.09 13.43
CA VAL A 131 -16.40 8.18 13.83
C VAL A 131 -16.51 8.43 15.32
N TYR A 132 -15.38 8.36 16.03
CA TYR A 132 -15.26 8.54 17.47
C TYR A 132 -14.45 9.79 17.80
N ASP A 133 -14.78 10.43 18.93
CA ASP A 133 -13.95 11.48 19.54
C ASP A 133 -12.82 10.82 20.33
N THR A 134 -11.56 11.12 20.01
CA THR A 134 -10.39 10.43 20.58
C THR A 134 -10.17 10.75 22.06
N ALA A 135 -10.66 11.90 22.53
CA ALA A 135 -10.49 12.34 23.92
C ALA A 135 -11.49 11.66 24.87
N THR A 136 -12.71 11.40 24.39
CA THR A 136 -13.80 10.82 25.17
C THR A 136 -14.09 9.36 24.82
N MET A 137 -13.51 8.86 23.74
CA MET A 137 -13.74 7.52 23.18
C MET A 137 -15.24 7.27 22.89
N SER A 138 -15.97 8.33 22.54
CA SER A 138 -17.41 8.27 22.32
C SER A 138 -17.75 8.40 20.83
N LEU A 139 -18.75 7.64 20.40
CA LEU A 139 -19.26 7.68 19.03
C LEU A 139 -19.86 9.06 18.74
N VAL A 140 -19.36 9.70 17.68
CA VAL A 140 -19.77 11.02 17.19
C VAL A 140 -20.78 10.85 16.05
N ASP A 141 -20.45 10.01 15.08
CA ASP A 141 -21.27 9.74 13.89
C ASP A 141 -21.05 8.30 13.38
N SER A 142 -21.99 7.80 12.59
CA SER A 142 -21.91 6.50 11.92
C SER A 142 -22.51 6.62 10.52
N TYR A 143 -21.79 6.12 9.53
CA TYR A 143 -22.09 6.25 8.11
C TYR A 143 -22.22 4.86 7.48
N PRO A 144 -23.22 4.62 6.60
CA PRO A 144 -23.25 3.37 5.83
C PRO A 144 -22.04 3.31 4.89
N ALA A 145 -21.47 2.12 4.73
CA ALA A 145 -20.39 1.81 3.80
C ALA A 145 -20.84 0.75 2.78
N GLY A 146 -19.95 0.36 1.87
CA GLY A 146 -20.14 -0.80 0.99
C GLY A 146 -20.04 -2.13 1.77
N ALA A 147 -20.16 -3.25 1.07
CA ALA A 147 -19.85 -4.56 1.64
C ALA A 147 -18.34 -4.64 1.92
N LEU A 148 -17.97 -5.20 3.07
CA LEU A 148 -16.58 -5.31 3.55
C LEU A 148 -15.77 -4.01 3.39
N PRO A 149 -16.08 -2.94 4.16
CA PRO A 149 -15.24 -1.76 4.21
C PRO A 149 -13.91 -2.14 4.86
N ASP A 150 -12.89 -2.31 4.04
CA ASP A 150 -11.61 -2.80 4.50
C ASP A 150 -10.75 -1.65 5.03
N MET A 151 -10.35 -0.75 4.14
CA MET A 151 -9.49 0.38 4.50
C MET A 151 -10.26 1.70 4.66
N VAL A 152 -9.86 2.54 5.63
CA VAL A 152 -10.35 3.92 5.78
C VAL A 152 -9.23 4.95 5.87
N ALA A 153 -9.41 6.11 5.21
CA ALA A 153 -8.48 7.23 5.25
C ALA A 153 -9.20 8.57 5.41
N PHE A 154 -8.60 9.50 6.17
CA PHE A 154 -8.96 10.91 6.08
C PHE A 154 -8.20 11.59 4.95
N SER A 155 -8.88 12.50 4.24
CA SER A 155 -8.17 13.48 3.42
C SER A 155 -7.29 14.39 4.30
N PRO A 156 -6.12 14.87 3.84
CA PRO A 156 -5.22 15.69 4.66
C PRO A 156 -5.85 16.91 5.33
N ASN A 157 -6.85 17.53 4.69
CA ASN A 157 -7.57 18.68 5.25
C ASN A 157 -8.74 18.30 6.18
N GLY A 158 -8.99 17.00 6.41
CA GLY A 158 -10.06 16.47 7.28
C GLY A 158 -11.47 16.59 6.72
N LYS A 159 -11.64 17.09 5.50
CA LYS A 159 -12.96 17.33 4.92
C LYS A 159 -13.66 16.05 4.51
N TYR A 160 -12.89 15.07 4.06
CA TYR A 160 -13.39 13.80 3.56
C TYR A 160 -12.85 12.63 4.35
N ILE A 161 -13.70 11.62 4.55
CA ILE A 161 -13.30 10.24 4.85
C ILE A 161 -13.54 9.43 3.58
N VAL A 162 -12.60 8.57 3.22
CA VAL A 162 -12.70 7.66 2.07
C VAL A 162 -12.50 6.25 2.58
N ALA A 163 -13.38 5.35 2.19
CA ALA A 163 -13.26 3.94 2.50
C ALA A 163 -13.32 3.09 1.23
N ALA A 164 -12.33 2.21 1.07
CA ALA A 164 -12.36 1.13 0.11
C ALA A 164 -13.26 0.03 0.67
N ASN A 165 -14.11 -0.55 -0.17
CA ASN A 165 -15.04 -1.60 0.26
C ASN A 165 -14.91 -2.71 -0.77
N GLU A 166 -14.22 -3.78 -0.39
CA GLU A 166 -13.80 -4.86 -1.28
C GLU A 166 -15.01 -5.49 -1.96
N GLY A 167 -16.02 -5.85 -1.18
CA GLY A 167 -17.15 -6.60 -1.72
C GLY A 167 -16.81 -8.06 -2.05
N GLU A 168 -15.98 -8.71 -1.24
CA GLU A 168 -15.63 -10.12 -1.42
C GLU A 168 -16.86 -11.05 -1.58
N PRO A 169 -16.74 -12.11 -2.38
CA PRO A 169 -17.71 -13.19 -2.44
C PRO A 169 -17.74 -14.01 -1.14
N ASN A 170 -18.83 -14.76 -0.94
CA ASN A 170 -18.86 -15.77 0.12
C ASN A 170 -18.08 -17.02 -0.30
N ASP A 171 -17.67 -17.87 0.66
CA ASP A 171 -16.87 -19.09 0.38
C ASP A 171 -17.44 -20.00 -0.72
N ASP A 172 -18.77 -20.18 -0.75
CA ASP A 172 -19.45 -20.99 -1.78
C ASP A 172 -19.50 -20.32 -3.17
N TYR A 173 -19.05 -19.06 -3.28
CA TYR A 173 -19.08 -18.21 -4.47
C TYR A 173 -20.48 -18.03 -5.08
N THR A 174 -21.51 -18.00 -4.23
CA THR A 174 -22.93 -17.89 -4.63
C THR A 174 -23.53 -16.52 -4.38
N VAL A 175 -22.89 -15.73 -3.53
CA VAL A 175 -23.20 -14.32 -3.26
C VAL A 175 -21.89 -13.57 -3.39
N ASP A 176 -21.84 -12.73 -4.41
CA ASP A 176 -20.72 -11.87 -4.74
C ASP A 176 -21.35 -10.46 -4.86
N PRO A 177 -21.07 -9.50 -3.96
CA PRO A 177 -21.58 -8.13 -4.00
C PRO A 177 -20.64 -7.18 -4.76
N GLU A 178 -21.16 -6.15 -5.43
CA GLU A 178 -20.29 -5.21 -6.14
C GLU A 178 -19.35 -4.46 -5.18
N GLY A 179 -18.05 -4.50 -5.46
CA GLY A 179 -17.07 -3.65 -4.79
C GLY A 179 -17.32 -2.16 -5.05
N SER A 180 -16.91 -1.32 -4.09
CA SER A 180 -17.26 0.12 -4.11
C SER A 180 -16.30 0.99 -3.30
N ILE A 181 -16.40 2.31 -3.50
CA ILE A 181 -15.66 3.31 -2.71
C ILE A 181 -16.65 4.26 -2.04
N SER A 182 -16.60 4.38 -0.72
CA SER A 182 -17.47 5.28 0.06
C SER A 182 -16.73 6.58 0.37
N VAL A 183 -17.26 7.72 -0.06
CA VAL A 183 -16.71 9.06 0.20
C VAL A 183 -17.67 9.84 1.07
N ILE A 184 -17.21 10.25 2.26
CA ILE A 184 -18.02 10.93 3.28
C ILE A 184 -17.55 12.39 3.37
N ASP A 185 -18.46 13.35 3.17
CA ASP A 185 -18.23 14.76 3.53
C ASP A 185 -18.51 14.94 5.03
N VAL A 186 -17.46 15.11 5.82
CA VAL A 186 -17.53 15.08 7.29
C VAL A 186 -18.37 16.24 7.84
N GLU A 187 -18.26 17.43 7.23
CA GLU A 187 -19.02 18.60 7.69
C GLU A 187 -20.51 18.47 7.36
N LYS A 188 -20.83 17.96 6.17
CA LYS A 188 -22.22 17.82 5.73
C LYS A 188 -22.89 16.54 6.21
N LYS A 189 -22.11 15.56 6.68
CA LYS A 189 -22.56 14.22 7.02
C LYS A 189 -23.24 13.51 5.84
N GLU A 190 -22.70 13.71 4.64
CA GLU A 190 -23.21 13.15 3.39
C GLU A 190 -22.29 12.02 2.92
N VAL A 191 -22.89 10.89 2.54
CA VAL A 191 -22.16 9.71 2.01
C VAL A 191 -22.42 9.56 0.52
N HIS A 192 -21.35 9.33 -0.24
CA HIS A 192 -21.36 9.04 -1.66
C HIS A 192 -20.68 7.69 -1.89
N THR A 193 -21.45 6.66 -2.16
CA THR A 193 -20.92 5.34 -2.56
C THR A 193 -20.76 5.29 -4.07
N LEU A 194 -19.54 5.05 -4.52
CA LEU A 194 -19.10 5.01 -5.90
C LEU A 194 -18.95 3.55 -6.32
N PHE A 195 -19.75 3.14 -7.30
CA PHE A 195 -19.65 1.81 -7.91
C PHE A 195 -18.97 1.89 -9.28
N PHE A 196 -18.45 0.77 -9.73
CA PHE A 196 -17.72 0.66 -11.01
C PHE A 196 -18.62 0.30 -12.20
N THR A 197 -19.95 0.33 -12.03
CA THR A 197 -20.92 -0.05 -13.07
C THR A 197 -20.76 0.67 -14.40
N ALA A 198 -20.21 1.89 -14.40
CA ALA A 198 -19.90 2.63 -15.63
C ALA A 198 -18.85 1.94 -16.52
N TYR A 199 -18.01 1.09 -15.93
CA TYR A 199 -16.94 0.34 -16.59
C TYR A 199 -17.35 -1.07 -17.02
N ASN A 200 -18.58 -1.52 -16.70
CA ASN A 200 -19.05 -2.83 -17.10
C ASN A 200 -19.01 -3.03 -18.63
N GLY A 201 -18.39 -4.13 -19.05
CA GLY A 201 -18.21 -4.48 -20.46
C GLY A 201 -17.12 -3.68 -21.19
N GLN A 202 -16.34 -2.85 -20.48
CA GLN A 202 -15.18 -2.16 -21.03
C GLN A 202 -13.92 -3.00 -20.83
N THR A 203 -12.98 -2.91 -21.77
CA THR A 203 -11.62 -3.41 -21.59
C THR A 203 -10.77 -2.27 -21.06
N ILE A 204 -10.37 -2.34 -19.79
CA ILE A 204 -9.50 -1.34 -19.15
C ILE A 204 -8.10 -1.34 -19.81
N GLY A 205 -7.57 -2.53 -20.11
CA GLY A 205 -6.26 -2.70 -20.71
C GLY A 205 -5.12 -2.69 -19.68
N ASN A 206 -3.88 -2.78 -20.18
CA ASN A 206 -2.66 -2.87 -19.36
C ASN A 206 -2.76 -3.98 -18.28
N ASP A 207 -3.20 -5.17 -18.70
CA ASP A 207 -3.29 -6.37 -17.84
C ASP A 207 -4.14 -6.20 -16.57
N PHE A 208 -5.15 -5.32 -16.61
CA PHE A 208 -6.25 -5.31 -15.64
C PHE A 208 -7.07 -6.60 -15.76
N ARG A 209 -7.38 -7.23 -14.63
CA ARG A 209 -8.02 -8.54 -14.55
C ARG A 209 -9.50 -8.40 -14.19
N VAL A 210 -10.35 -9.09 -14.95
CA VAL A 210 -11.74 -9.38 -14.59
C VAL A 210 -11.95 -10.86 -14.83
N PHE A 211 -12.15 -11.65 -13.78
CA PHE A 211 -11.86 -13.08 -13.86
C PHE A 211 -12.78 -14.00 -13.04
N GLY A 212 -13.57 -13.45 -12.13
CA GLY A 212 -14.57 -14.19 -11.36
C GLY A 212 -15.62 -14.87 -12.24
N PRO A 213 -16.18 -16.02 -11.81
CA PRO A 213 -17.22 -16.76 -12.50
C PRO A 213 -18.41 -15.90 -12.95
N GLU A 214 -18.56 -15.71 -14.27
CA GLU A 214 -19.63 -14.91 -14.88
C GLU A 214 -19.69 -13.43 -14.40
N ALA A 215 -18.62 -12.93 -13.79
CA ALA A 215 -18.57 -11.60 -13.19
C ALA A 215 -18.55 -10.49 -14.25
N CYS A 216 -19.16 -9.36 -13.91
CA CYS A 216 -18.91 -8.10 -14.60
C CYS A 216 -17.83 -7.32 -13.84
N LEU A 217 -17.21 -6.32 -14.47
CA LEU A 217 -16.14 -5.56 -13.80
C LEU A 217 -16.57 -5.01 -12.43
N ALA A 218 -17.75 -4.42 -12.31
CA ALA A 218 -18.22 -3.89 -11.03
C ALA A 218 -18.46 -4.94 -9.95
N GLN A 219 -18.70 -6.18 -10.37
CA GLN A 219 -18.86 -7.32 -9.48
C GLN A 219 -17.49 -7.87 -9.04
N ASP A 220 -16.52 -7.85 -9.96
CA ASP A 220 -15.22 -8.48 -9.80
C ASP A 220 -14.16 -7.58 -9.17
N VAL A 221 -14.44 -6.29 -8.99
CA VAL A 221 -13.45 -5.37 -8.44
C VAL A 221 -13.50 -5.39 -6.93
N GLU A 222 -12.34 -5.57 -6.31
CA GLU A 222 -12.14 -5.52 -4.85
C GLU A 222 -11.25 -4.31 -4.50
N PRO A 223 -11.84 -3.16 -4.14
CA PRO A 223 -11.10 -2.01 -3.62
C PRO A 223 -10.49 -2.28 -2.26
N GLU A 224 -9.16 -2.14 -2.19
CA GLU A 224 -8.36 -2.55 -1.03
C GLU A 224 -7.88 -1.35 -0.21
N TYR A 225 -6.90 -0.59 -0.71
CA TYR A 225 -6.21 0.44 0.07
C TYR A 225 -6.37 1.84 -0.51
N VAL A 226 -6.42 2.88 0.33
CA VAL A 226 -6.63 4.28 -0.09
C VAL A 226 -5.43 5.18 0.20
N ALA A 227 -4.92 5.84 -0.84
CA ALA A 227 -3.98 6.96 -0.70
C ALA A 227 -4.63 8.29 -1.10
N VAL A 228 -4.55 9.32 -0.25
CA VAL A 228 -5.11 10.65 -0.56
C VAL A 228 -4.00 11.65 -0.88
N SER A 229 -4.16 12.37 -2.00
CA SER A 229 -3.26 13.45 -2.39
C SER A 229 -3.14 14.55 -1.33
N GLU A 230 -1.94 15.11 -1.17
CA GLU A 230 -1.62 16.17 -0.19
C GLU A 230 -2.58 17.38 -0.27
N ASP A 231 -3.07 17.73 -1.46
CA ASP A 231 -4.02 18.84 -1.66
C ASP A 231 -5.50 18.45 -1.49
N SER A 232 -5.75 17.22 -1.06
CA SER A 232 -7.08 16.65 -0.80
C SER A 232 -8.03 16.67 -2.00
N LYS A 233 -7.51 16.67 -3.23
CA LYS A 233 -8.35 16.67 -4.44
C LYS A 233 -8.65 15.27 -4.94
N TYR A 234 -7.68 14.38 -4.87
CA TYR A 234 -7.79 13.02 -5.37
C TYR A 234 -7.54 12.00 -4.27
N ALA A 235 -8.33 10.94 -4.29
CA ALA A 235 -8.01 9.67 -3.66
C ALA A 235 -7.69 8.65 -4.75
N TYR A 236 -6.67 7.84 -4.49
CA TYR A 236 -6.26 6.70 -5.31
C TYR A 236 -6.57 5.44 -4.51
N VAL A 237 -7.08 4.41 -5.17
CA VAL A 237 -7.51 3.17 -4.50
C VAL A 237 -6.94 1.97 -5.24
N SER A 238 -6.22 1.08 -4.56
CA SER A 238 -5.76 -0.19 -5.15
C SER A 238 -6.94 -1.12 -5.43
N LEU A 239 -6.78 -1.93 -6.48
CA LEU A 239 -7.68 -3.02 -6.86
C LEU A 239 -6.78 -4.26 -7.02
N GLN A 240 -6.41 -4.89 -5.90
CA GLN A 240 -5.27 -5.81 -5.80
C GLN A 240 -5.43 -7.01 -6.72
N GLU A 241 -6.53 -7.76 -6.57
CA GLU A 241 -6.89 -8.96 -7.33
C GLU A 241 -7.01 -8.61 -8.82
N ASN A 242 -7.53 -7.43 -9.11
CA ASN A 242 -7.70 -6.94 -10.47
C ASN A 242 -6.42 -6.39 -11.10
N ASN A 243 -5.31 -6.32 -10.37
CA ASN A 243 -4.05 -5.71 -10.81
C ASN A 243 -4.27 -4.29 -11.36
N GLY A 244 -5.00 -3.48 -10.61
CA GLY A 244 -5.48 -2.17 -11.06
C GLY A 244 -5.48 -1.09 -10.00
N MET A 245 -5.85 0.11 -10.43
CA MET A 245 -6.04 1.25 -9.53
C MET A 245 -7.17 2.15 -10.02
N ALA A 246 -7.91 2.73 -9.08
CA ALA A 246 -9.00 3.66 -9.28
C ALA A 246 -8.62 5.08 -8.83
N VAL A 247 -9.15 6.10 -9.52
CA VAL A 247 -8.92 7.52 -9.19
C VAL A 247 -10.24 8.23 -8.93
N VAL A 248 -10.40 8.77 -7.72
CA VAL A 248 -11.58 9.50 -7.28
C VAL A 248 -11.26 10.98 -7.15
N ASP A 249 -12.04 11.84 -7.83
CA ASP A 249 -12.06 13.27 -7.56
C ASP A 249 -12.97 13.55 -6.35
N LEU A 250 -12.37 13.98 -5.23
CA LEU A 250 -13.06 14.24 -3.97
C LEU A 250 -13.88 15.53 -3.98
N SER A 251 -13.59 16.45 -4.92
CA SER A 251 -14.36 17.69 -5.06
C SER A 251 -15.71 17.45 -5.72
N THR A 252 -15.76 16.54 -6.70
CA THR A 252 -16.98 16.13 -7.40
C THR A 252 -17.58 14.84 -6.84
N MET A 253 -16.84 14.10 -6.02
CA MET A 253 -17.19 12.77 -5.49
C MET A 253 -17.54 11.81 -6.63
N THR A 254 -16.61 11.67 -7.57
CA THR A 254 -16.80 10.82 -8.74
C THR A 254 -15.55 10.02 -9.04
N LEU A 255 -15.76 8.77 -9.45
CA LEU A 255 -14.73 7.96 -10.09
C LEU A 255 -14.38 8.59 -11.45
N THR A 256 -13.11 8.92 -11.64
CA THR A 256 -12.60 9.64 -12.82
C THR A 256 -11.76 8.76 -13.72
N ASP A 257 -11.12 7.73 -13.17
CA ASP A 257 -10.30 6.81 -13.93
C ASP A 257 -10.19 5.44 -13.25
N VAL A 258 -9.93 4.42 -14.06
CA VAL A 258 -9.56 3.05 -13.65
C VAL A 258 -8.55 2.55 -14.67
N PHE A 259 -7.40 2.08 -14.22
CA PHE A 259 -6.33 1.59 -15.10
C PHE A 259 -5.67 0.32 -14.56
N GLY A 260 -5.19 -0.55 -15.46
CA GLY A 260 -4.38 -1.71 -15.12
C GLY A 260 -2.91 -1.34 -14.93
N LEU A 261 -2.15 -2.21 -14.24
CA LEU A 261 -0.78 -1.95 -13.82
C LEU A 261 0.28 -2.65 -14.70
N GLY A 262 -0.14 -3.49 -15.64
CA GLY A 262 0.75 -4.30 -16.47
C GLY A 262 1.31 -5.49 -15.70
N VAL A 263 2.42 -6.04 -16.18
CA VAL A 263 3.09 -7.18 -15.56
C VAL A 263 4.61 -7.01 -15.55
N LYS A 264 5.25 -7.58 -14.53
CA LYS A 264 6.70 -7.72 -14.41
C LYS A 264 7.18 -8.94 -15.19
N ASP A 265 8.19 -8.76 -16.04
CA ASP A 265 8.81 -9.86 -16.79
C ASP A 265 10.00 -10.45 -16.02
N HIS A 266 9.82 -11.66 -15.46
CA HIS A 266 10.86 -12.38 -14.72
C HIS A 266 11.90 -13.06 -15.61
N SER A 267 11.81 -12.93 -16.94
CA SER A 267 12.87 -13.37 -17.86
C SER A 267 14.03 -12.36 -17.94
N LEU A 268 13.82 -11.16 -17.40
CA LEU A 268 14.83 -10.12 -17.30
C LEU A 268 15.72 -10.33 -16.07
N THR A 269 17.01 -10.03 -16.20
CA THR A 269 18.00 -10.32 -15.14
C THR A 269 17.76 -9.50 -13.88
N GLU A 270 17.26 -8.27 -14.03
CA GLU A 270 16.88 -7.36 -12.95
C GLU A 270 15.63 -7.80 -12.17
N ASN A 271 14.86 -8.75 -12.72
CA ASN A 271 13.64 -9.29 -12.13
C ASN A 271 13.80 -10.79 -11.79
N ALA A 272 15.02 -11.29 -11.69
CA ALA A 272 15.25 -12.68 -11.37
C ALA A 272 14.63 -13.04 -10.03
N MET A 273 14.11 -14.25 -9.89
CA MET A 273 13.48 -14.70 -8.65
C MET A 273 14.00 -16.07 -8.23
N ASP A 274 13.99 -16.29 -6.92
CA ASP A 274 13.97 -17.65 -6.39
C ASP A 274 12.53 -18.17 -6.45
N ALA A 275 12.29 -19.18 -7.27
CA ALA A 275 10.94 -19.65 -7.62
C ALA A 275 10.60 -21.01 -6.99
N SER A 276 11.53 -21.65 -6.28
CA SER A 276 11.33 -22.98 -5.71
C SER A 276 11.99 -23.15 -4.37
N ASN A 277 11.21 -23.66 -3.43
CA ASN A 277 11.67 -24.13 -2.13
C ASN A 277 12.01 -25.64 -2.11
N LYS A 278 12.31 -26.23 -3.29
CA LYS A 278 12.64 -27.66 -3.47
C LYS A 278 13.91 -27.91 -4.28
N ASP A 279 14.64 -26.87 -4.65
CA ASP A 279 15.93 -26.99 -5.33
C ASP A 279 17.12 -27.28 -4.39
N GLY A 280 16.91 -27.10 -3.08
CA GLY A 280 17.92 -27.28 -2.04
C GLY A 280 18.94 -26.13 -1.95
N MET A 281 18.63 -24.96 -2.49
CA MET A 281 19.51 -23.79 -2.59
C MET A 281 18.78 -22.51 -2.16
N LEU A 282 19.15 -21.95 -1.00
CA LEU A 282 18.64 -20.64 -0.59
C LEU A 282 19.08 -19.53 -1.55
N GLY A 283 18.13 -18.74 -2.06
CA GLY A 283 18.40 -17.57 -2.87
C GLY A 283 18.89 -17.93 -4.27
N ASN A 284 18.30 -18.95 -4.90
CA ASN A 284 18.60 -19.37 -6.26
C ASN A 284 17.92 -18.45 -7.29
N PHE A 285 18.32 -17.16 -7.30
CA PHE A 285 17.79 -16.17 -8.24
C PHE A 285 18.09 -16.55 -9.68
N GLN A 286 17.05 -16.89 -10.44
CA GLN A 286 17.12 -17.19 -11.87
C GLN A 286 16.08 -16.41 -12.66
N THR A 287 16.31 -16.31 -13.96
CA THR A 287 15.33 -15.75 -14.90
C THR A 287 14.40 -16.86 -15.36
N TRP A 288 13.10 -16.59 -15.37
CA TRP A 288 12.07 -17.55 -15.72
C TRP A 288 11.09 -16.95 -16.74
N PRO A 289 10.48 -17.76 -17.63
CA PRO A 289 9.47 -17.29 -18.56
C PRO A 289 8.11 -17.10 -17.83
N VAL A 290 8.10 -16.24 -16.81
CA VAL A 290 6.97 -15.95 -15.92
C VAL A 290 6.70 -14.45 -15.93
N LEU A 291 5.42 -14.08 -15.90
CA LEU A 291 4.95 -12.71 -15.77
C LEU A 291 4.31 -12.53 -14.40
N GLY A 292 4.82 -11.63 -13.57
CA GLY A 292 4.23 -11.32 -12.26
C GLY A 292 3.24 -10.15 -12.37
N PHE A 293 2.01 -10.32 -11.90
CA PHE A 293 1.13 -9.17 -11.73
C PHE A 293 1.63 -8.28 -10.58
N TYR A 294 1.39 -6.97 -10.64
CA TYR A 294 1.81 -6.07 -9.58
C TYR A 294 0.96 -6.24 -8.32
N MET A 295 -0.36 -6.27 -8.47
CA MET A 295 -1.31 -6.59 -7.40
C MET A 295 -0.98 -5.88 -6.08
N PRO A 296 -1.12 -4.54 -6.06
CA PRO A 296 -0.68 -3.76 -4.93
C PRO A 296 -1.67 -3.89 -3.77
N ASP A 297 -1.17 -4.27 -2.62
CA ASP A 297 -1.91 -4.28 -1.37
C ASP A 297 -2.03 -2.84 -0.86
N ALA A 298 -1.03 -2.39 -0.11
CA ALA A 298 -0.94 -1.01 0.31
C ALA A 298 -0.43 -0.07 -0.78
N ILE A 299 -0.96 1.16 -0.74
CA ILE A 299 -0.46 2.29 -1.53
C ILE A 299 -0.23 3.54 -0.68
N ALA A 300 0.79 4.31 -1.03
CA ALA A 300 1.10 5.60 -0.44
C ALA A 300 1.19 6.70 -1.49
N TYR A 301 0.78 7.92 -1.12
CA TYR A 301 0.98 9.12 -1.93
C TYR A 301 2.18 9.91 -1.41
N ALA A 302 3.05 10.36 -2.31
CA ALA A 302 4.15 11.26 -1.96
C ALA A 302 4.29 12.39 -2.98
N LYS A 303 4.77 13.55 -2.51
CA LYS A 303 5.15 14.66 -3.36
C LYS A 303 6.64 14.94 -3.27
N ILE A 304 7.36 14.62 -4.33
CA ILE A 304 8.83 14.64 -4.37
C ILE A 304 9.26 15.62 -5.46
N GLY A 305 10.10 16.59 -5.11
CA GLY A 305 10.51 17.65 -6.07
C GLY A 305 9.33 18.45 -6.66
N GLY A 306 8.18 18.47 -5.99
CA GLY A 306 6.95 19.12 -6.45
C GLY A 306 6.07 18.30 -7.40
N ALA A 307 6.51 17.12 -7.82
CA ALA A 307 5.72 16.17 -8.59
C ALA A 307 5.03 15.15 -7.66
N ALA A 308 3.85 14.69 -8.07
CA ALA A 308 3.08 13.68 -7.36
C ALA A 308 3.49 12.27 -7.80
N TYR A 309 3.56 11.35 -6.84
CA TYR A 309 3.87 9.95 -7.06
C TYR A 309 2.95 9.08 -6.19
N LEU A 310 2.69 7.88 -6.68
CA LEU A 310 2.10 6.80 -5.90
C LEU A 310 3.18 5.75 -5.70
N ILE A 311 3.19 5.10 -4.54
CA ILE A 311 4.08 4.00 -4.24
C ILE A 311 3.21 2.81 -3.85
N SER A 312 3.47 1.63 -4.39
CA SER A 312 2.76 0.41 -4.04
C SER A 312 3.67 -0.63 -3.40
N ALA A 313 3.10 -1.41 -2.47
CA ALA A 313 3.63 -2.68 -2.00
C ALA A 313 3.02 -3.80 -2.86
N ASN A 314 3.83 -4.54 -3.62
CA ASN A 314 3.34 -5.50 -4.61
C ASN A 314 3.39 -6.93 -4.04
N GLU A 315 2.52 -7.17 -3.05
CA GLU A 315 2.41 -8.42 -2.30
C GLU A 315 1.76 -9.51 -3.14
N GLY A 316 0.49 -9.25 -3.48
CA GLY A 316 -0.33 -9.91 -4.48
C GLY A 316 -1.17 -11.04 -3.95
N ASP A 317 -2.47 -10.83 -3.81
CA ASP A 317 -3.36 -11.86 -3.31
C ASP A 317 -4.04 -12.69 -4.43
N SER A 318 -4.79 -13.72 -4.08
CA SER A 318 -5.54 -14.51 -5.06
C SER A 318 -6.93 -14.83 -4.57
N ARG A 319 -7.84 -15.14 -5.50
CA ARG A 319 -9.13 -15.70 -5.13
C ARG A 319 -9.05 -17.21 -5.00
N ASP A 320 -8.98 -17.68 -3.76
CA ASP A 320 -8.98 -19.10 -3.39
C ASP A 320 -10.10 -19.40 -2.37
N TYR A 321 -11.31 -19.63 -2.87
CA TYR A 321 -12.50 -19.98 -2.09
C TYR A 321 -12.94 -21.43 -2.37
N ASP A 322 -13.69 -22.03 -1.43
CA ASP A 322 -14.26 -23.39 -1.57
C ASP A 322 -15.06 -23.57 -2.87
N GLY A 323 -15.80 -22.54 -3.29
CA GLY A 323 -16.62 -22.52 -4.50
C GLY A 323 -15.89 -22.12 -5.79
N TYR A 324 -14.73 -21.47 -5.68
CA TYR A 324 -13.94 -21.01 -6.82
C TYR A 324 -12.50 -20.74 -6.39
N SER A 325 -11.55 -21.29 -7.12
CA SER A 325 -10.14 -21.00 -6.96
C SER A 325 -9.52 -20.72 -8.33
N GLU A 326 -8.70 -19.68 -8.40
CA GLU A 326 -7.80 -19.48 -9.53
C GLU A 326 -6.38 -19.99 -9.29
N GLU A 327 -6.04 -20.44 -8.08
CA GLU A 327 -4.72 -20.95 -7.78
C GLU A 327 -4.44 -22.32 -8.41
N GLU A 328 -3.27 -22.47 -9.01
CA GLU A 328 -2.71 -23.76 -9.38
C GLU A 328 -1.18 -23.71 -9.31
N ARG A 329 -0.52 -24.87 -9.43
CA ARG A 329 0.94 -24.95 -9.55
C ARG A 329 1.35 -25.16 -11.00
N VAL A 330 2.50 -24.61 -11.39
CA VAL A 330 3.00 -24.73 -12.77
C VAL A 330 3.13 -26.20 -13.22
N LYS A 331 3.48 -27.15 -12.33
CA LYS A 331 3.57 -28.58 -12.70
C LYS A 331 2.25 -29.23 -13.06
N ASP A 332 1.13 -28.65 -12.63
CA ASP A 332 -0.21 -29.17 -12.84
C ASP A 332 -0.86 -28.53 -14.09
N LEU A 333 -0.21 -27.51 -14.67
CA LEU A 333 -0.61 -26.92 -15.96
C LEU A 333 -0.31 -27.83 -17.15
N VAL A 334 -1.12 -27.69 -18.20
CA VAL A 334 -0.75 -28.12 -19.55
C VAL A 334 -0.11 -26.92 -20.24
N LEU A 335 1.20 -26.94 -20.43
CA LEU A 335 1.92 -25.84 -21.10
C LEU A 335 1.91 -26.04 -22.62
N ASP A 336 1.66 -24.97 -23.38
CA ASP A 336 1.75 -25.00 -24.85
C ASP A 336 3.15 -25.43 -25.28
N ALA A 337 3.23 -26.41 -26.17
CA ALA A 337 4.50 -26.97 -26.62
C ALA A 337 5.30 -26.01 -27.52
N THR A 338 4.67 -24.97 -28.08
CA THR A 338 5.33 -23.97 -28.91
C THR A 338 5.95 -22.87 -28.05
N ALA A 339 5.22 -22.39 -27.04
CA ALA A 339 5.66 -21.40 -26.06
C ALA A 339 6.70 -21.99 -25.09
N PHE A 340 6.48 -23.22 -24.63
CA PHE A 340 7.31 -23.91 -23.65
C PHE A 340 7.83 -25.26 -24.17
N PRO A 341 8.74 -25.27 -25.16
CA PRO A 341 9.30 -26.50 -25.73
C PRO A 341 10.11 -27.33 -24.71
N ASN A 342 10.44 -26.75 -23.55
CA ASN A 342 11.12 -27.36 -22.42
C ASN A 342 10.21 -27.51 -21.18
N ALA A 343 8.90 -27.69 -21.37
CA ALA A 343 7.93 -27.83 -20.27
C ALA A 343 8.37 -28.83 -19.18
N GLU A 344 8.92 -30.01 -19.54
CA GLU A 344 9.41 -31.00 -18.56
C GLU A 344 10.47 -30.45 -17.60
N GLU A 345 11.35 -29.58 -18.09
CA GLU A 345 12.35 -28.90 -17.25
C GLU A 345 11.69 -27.83 -16.39
N LEU A 346 10.86 -26.97 -16.98
CA LEU A 346 10.19 -25.88 -16.25
C LEU A 346 9.31 -26.43 -15.12
N GLN A 347 8.57 -27.50 -15.38
CA GLN A 347 7.62 -28.11 -14.44
C GLN A 347 8.26 -29.00 -13.37
N ALA A 348 9.59 -29.14 -13.35
CA ALA A 348 10.27 -29.84 -12.26
C ALA A 348 10.08 -29.08 -10.94
N ASP A 349 9.92 -29.81 -9.82
CA ASP A 349 9.70 -29.20 -8.50
C ASP A 349 10.87 -28.27 -8.11
N GLU A 350 12.10 -28.58 -8.52
CA GLU A 350 13.30 -27.75 -8.34
C GLU A 350 13.36 -26.48 -9.21
N ASN A 351 12.44 -26.30 -10.16
CA ASN A 351 12.39 -25.15 -11.06
C ASN A 351 11.10 -24.33 -10.83
N LEU A 352 10.14 -24.34 -11.75
CA LEU A 352 8.87 -23.63 -11.57
C LEU A 352 7.76 -24.55 -11.06
N GLY A 353 7.96 -25.87 -11.01
CA GLY A 353 6.88 -26.82 -10.79
C GLY A 353 6.04 -26.55 -9.55
N ARG A 354 6.65 -25.98 -8.50
CA ARG A 354 5.94 -25.57 -7.28
C ARG A 354 5.39 -24.14 -7.31
N LEU A 355 5.88 -23.25 -8.17
CA LEU A 355 5.44 -21.87 -8.21
C LEU A 355 3.92 -21.79 -8.33
N LYS A 356 3.30 -21.06 -7.40
CA LYS A 356 1.86 -20.78 -7.40
C LYS A 356 1.54 -19.73 -8.46
N ILE A 357 0.49 -19.98 -9.24
CA ILE A 357 0.09 -19.18 -10.41
C ILE A 357 -1.43 -19.04 -10.49
N THR A 358 -1.90 -18.11 -11.32
CA THR A 358 -3.33 -18.02 -11.69
C THR A 358 -3.65 -18.88 -12.91
N THR A 359 -4.80 -19.53 -12.86
CA THR A 359 -5.45 -20.23 -13.98
C THR A 359 -6.44 -19.35 -14.73
N ALA A 360 -6.76 -18.17 -14.21
CA ALA A 360 -7.70 -17.26 -14.84
C ALA A 360 -7.09 -16.47 -16.00
N ASN A 361 -5.75 -16.48 -16.11
CA ASN A 361 -4.99 -15.92 -17.22
C ASN A 361 -3.93 -16.93 -17.68
N GLY A 362 -3.56 -16.90 -18.96
CA GLY A 362 -2.45 -17.71 -19.48
C GLY A 362 -2.78 -18.54 -20.72
N ASP A 363 -4.03 -18.97 -20.87
CA ASP A 363 -4.59 -19.57 -22.09
C ASP A 363 -5.08 -18.46 -23.03
N ILE A 364 -4.26 -18.09 -24.02
CA ILE A 364 -4.49 -16.91 -24.87
C ILE A 364 -5.43 -17.23 -26.03
N ASP A 365 -5.44 -18.47 -26.52
CA ASP A 365 -6.26 -18.88 -27.66
C ASP A 365 -7.46 -19.77 -27.31
N GLY A 366 -7.61 -20.14 -26.04
CA GLY A 366 -8.77 -20.81 -25.46
C GLY A 366 -8.80 -22.31 -25.75
N ASP A 367 -7.66 -22.95 -26.01
CA ASP A 367 -7.58 -24.36 -26.36
C ASP A 367 -7.34 -25.30 -25.16
N GLY A 368 -7.11 -24.70 -23.97
CA GLY A 368 -6.94 -25.38 -22.70
C GLY A 368 -5.49 -25.71 -22.34
N ASP A 369 -4.52 -25.32 -23.16
CA ASP A 369 -3.13 -25.21 -22.74
C ASP A 369 -2.73 -23.74 -22.46
N TYR A 370 -1.60 -23.56 -21.78
CA TYR A 370 -1.15 -22.26 -21.29
C TYR A 370 0.02 -21.77 -22.15
N ASP A 371 -0.17 -20.63 -22.83
CA ASP A 371 0.84 -19.91 -23.59
C ASP A 371 1.75 -19.04 -22.70
N LYS A 372 1.24 -18.66 -21.53
CA LYS A 372 1.91 -17.80 -20.56
C LYS A 372 1.68 -18.29 -19.13
N ILE A 373 2.67 -18.04 -18.28
CA ILE A 373 2.63 -18.32 -16.85
C ILE A 373 2.54 -17.00 -16.11
N TYR A 374 1.51 -16.83 -15.27
CA TYR A 374 1.28 -15.62 -14.49
C TYR A 374 1.37 -15.92 -12.98
N SER A 375 2.29 -15.27 -12.29
CA SER A 375 2.42 -15.37 -10.82
C SER A 375 1.70 -14.22 -10.10
N TYR A 376 1.33 -14.47 -8.86
CA TYR A 376 0.80 -13.45 -7.94
C TYR A 376 1.92 -12.58 -7.39
N GLY A 377 1.66 -11.28 -7.33
CA GLY A 377 2.60 -10.29 -6.82
C GLY A 377 3.85 -10.10 -7.68
N ALA A 378 4.41 -8.90 -7.60
CA ALA A 378 5.67 -8.58 -8.30
C ALA A 378 6.88 -8.64 -7.36
N ARG A 379 6.69 -9.04 -6.08
CA ARG A 379 7.74 -9.21 -5.06
C ARG A 379 8.62 -7.97 -4.88
N SER A 380 8.02 -6.79 -5.00
CA SER A 380 8.70 -5.49 -5.12
C SER A 380 7.89 -4.36 -4.52
N PHE A 381 8.46 -3.16 -4.48
CA PHE A 381 7.68 -1.94 -4.49
C PHE A 381 7.83 -1.25 -5.84
N THR A 382 6.82 -0.47 -6.23
CA THR A 382 6.85 0.32 -7.46
C THR A 382 6.49 1.78 -7.16
N ILE A 383 7.18 2.72 -7.81
CA ILE A 383 6.86 4.13 -7.82
C ILE A 383 6.21 4.47 -9.16
N TRP A 384 4.99 4.99 -9.10
CA TRP A 384 4.15 5.32 -10.23
C TRP A 384 3.95 6.82 -10.36
N THR A 385 3.70 7.27 -11.58
CA THR A 385 2.98 8.53 -11.78
C THR A 385 1.51 8.34 -11.39
N PRO A 386 0.75 9.42 -11.08
CA PRO A 386 -0.68 9.29 -10.81
C PRO A 386 -1.53 8.88 -12.02
N GLN A 387 -0.92 8.67 -13.18
CA GLN A 387 -1.56 8.19 -14.41
C GLN A 387 -1.28 6.69 -14.65
N GLY A 388 -0.59 6.00 -13.72
CA GLY A 388 -0.28 4.58 -13.85
C GLY A 388 1.00 4.26 -14.64
N GLU A 389 1.81 5.26 -14.99
CA GLU A 389 3.12 5.00 -15.62
C GLU A 389 4.19 4.68 -14.55
N ILE A 390 4.97 3.61 -14.75
CA ILE A 390 6.08 3.24 -13.88
C ILE A 390 7.21 4.28 -13.98
N VAL A 391 7.65 4.78 -12.83
CA VAL A 391 8.84 5.62 -12.67
C VAL A 391 10.04 4.78 -12.26
N TYR A 392 9.82 3.84 -11.33
CA TYR A 392 10.82 2.91 -10.83
C TYR A 392 10.12 1.66 -10.27
N ASP A 393 10.74 0.51 -10.45
CA ASP A 393 10.39 -0.73 -9.79
C ASP A 393 11.63 -1.31 -9.13
N SER A 394 11.50 -1.87 -7.92
CA SER A 394 12.64 -2.41 -7.17
C SER A 394 13.20 -3.71 -7.74
N GLY A 395 12.60 -4.28 -8.79
CA GLY A 395 13.04 -5.53 -9.41
C GLY A 395 13.09 -6.66 -8.40
N ASP A 396 14.24 -7.33 -8.34
CA ASP A 396 14.55 -8.40 -7.39
C ASP A 396 15.27 -7.94 -6.10
N GLU A 397 15.38 -6.63 -5.89
CA GLU A 397 16.26 -6.08 -4.85
C GLU A 397 15.85 -6.49 -3.43
N ILE A 398 14.54 -6.52 -3.13
CA ILE A 398 14.01 -6.93 -1.82
C ILE A 398 14.55 -8.32 -1.47
N GLY A 399 14.31 -9.31 -2.33
CA GLY A 399 14.78 -10.68 -2.13
C GLY A 399 16.31 -10.76 -2.03
N ARG A 400 17.03 -10.02 -2.87
CA ARG A 400 18.51 -10.01 -2.81
C ARG A 400 19.03 -9.46 -1.50
N LYS A 401 18.39 -8.40 -0.97
CA LYS A 401 18.80 -7.73 0.26
C LYS A 401 18.48 -8.56 1.49
N THR A 402 17.30 -9.18 1.56
CA THR A 402 16.94 -10.06 2.67
C THR A 402 17.89 -11.27 2.70
N MET A 403 18.18 -11.86 1.53
CA MET A 403 19.18 -12.94 1.40
C MET A 403 20.60 -12.49 1.78
N GLU A 404 21.02 -11.28 1.39
CA GLU A 404 22.35 -10.74 1.72
C GLU A 404 22.52 -10.52 3.23
N ILE A 405 21.49 -9.96 3.87
CA ILE A 405 21.56 -9.46 5.25
C ILE A 405 21.26 -10.56 6.27
N ALA A 406 20.21 -11.36 6.05
CA ALA A 406 19.79 -12.43 6.95
C ALA A 406 19.21 -13.62 6.16
N PRO A 407 20.07 -14.50 5.59
CA PRO A 407 19.65 -15.67 4.82
C PRO A 407 18.65 -16.59 5.54
N THR A 408 18.65 -16.60 6.88
CA THR A 408 17.76 -17.43 7.69
C THR A 408 16.32 -16.91 7.74
N LEU A 409 16.07 -15.71 7.22
CA LEU A 409 14.74 -15.09 7.11
C LEU A 409 14.33 -14.90 5.64
N PHE A 410 15.15 -15.37 4.69
CA PHE A 410 14.89 -15.19 3.27
C PHE A 410 13.62 -15.95 2.88
N ASN A 411 12.60 -15.25 2.38
CA ASN A 411 11.31 -15.82 1.99
C ASN A 411 10.78 -16.79 3.06
N ASP A 412 10.92 -16.40 4.33
CA ASP A 412 10.58 -17.23 5.50
C ASP A 412 9.09 -17.60 5.50
N ASP A 413 8.79 -18.84 5.89
CA ASP A 413 7.43 -19.30 6.17
C ASP A 413 7.44 -19.98 7.53
N GLU A 414 6.75 -19.41 8.52
CA GLU A 414 6.67 -19.95 9.88
C GLU A 414 8.03 -20.30 10.53
N GLY A 415 9.10 -19.55 10.21
CA GLY A 415 10.45 -19.76 10.72
C GLY A 415 11.32 -20.72 9.89
N GLU A 416 10.82 -21.18 8.74
CA GLU A 416 11.58 -21.94 7.76
C GLU A 416 11.96 -21.04 6.56
N ALA A 417 13.25 -20.73 6.45
CA ALA A 417 13.78 -20.01 5.30
C ALA A 417 13.45 -20.72 3.99
N ASP A 418 13.23 -19.94 2.93
CA ASP A 418 12.84 -20.35 1.58
C ASP A 418 11.39 -20.80 1.43
N GLY A 419 10.63 -20.89 2.53
CA GLY A 419 9.28 -21.44 2.53
C GLY A 419 8.33 -20.80 1.51
N ARG A 420 8.46 -19.48 1.27
CA ARG A 420 7.64 -18.67 0.36
C ARG A 420 8.25 -18.45 -1.03
N SER A 421 9.40 -19.05 -1.36
CA SER A 421 10.02 -18.90 -2.69
C SER A 421 9.16 -19.44 -3.83
N ASP A 422 8.38 -20.50 -3.59
CA ASP A 422 7.40 -21.02 -4.55
C ASP A 422 6.05 -20.26 -4.55
N ASP A 423 5.97 -19.11 -3.88
CA ASP A 423 4.74 -18.33 -3.78
C ASP A 423 5.01 -16.82 -4.01
N LYS A 424 4.78 -15.95 -3.03
CA LYS A 424 4.90 -14.48 -3.15
C LYS A 424 6.24 -13.93 -2.63
N GLY A 425 7.17 -14.81 -2.24
CA GLY A 425 8.54 -14.46 -1.86
C GLY A 425 8.63 -13.75 -0.51
N ALA A 426 9.00 -12.46 -0.53
CA ALA A 426 9.17 -11.69 0.70
C ALA A 426 7.88 -10.99 1.18
N GLU A 427 6.85 -10.94 0.33
CA GLU A 427 5.53 -10.32 0.56
C GLU A 427 5.62 -8.86 1.03
N PRO A 428 5.97 -7.92 0.12
CA PRO A 428 5.93 -6.49 0.42
C PRO A 428 4.49 -6.02 0.54
N GLU A 429 4.03 -5.90 1.78
CA GLU A 429 2.62 -5.74 2.16
C GLU A 429 2.21 -4.29 2.35
N SER A 430 3.02 -3.56 3.12
CA SER A 430 2.68 -2.21 3.55
C SER A 430 3.70 -1.20 3.08
N VAL A 431 3.23 0.01 2.74
CA VAL A 431 4.10 1.13 2.38
C VAL A 431 3.68 2.42 3.07
N THR A 432 4.66 3.17 3.55
CA THR A 432 4.43 4.53 4.06
C THR A 432 5.67 5.40 3.80
N THR A 433 5.50 6.72 3.89
CA THR A 433 6.59 7.67 3.62
C THR A 433 6.80 8.65 4.76
N LEU A 434 8.04 9.12 4.89
CA LEU A 434 8.41 10.18 5.83
C LEU A 434 9.23 11.23 5.11
N LYS A 435 8.82 12.49 5.21
CA LYS A 435 9.61 13.61 4.72
C LYS A 435 10.50 14.18 5.83
N ILE A 436 11.81 14.27 5.58
CA ILE A 436 12.77 14.89 6.50
C ILE A 436 13.56 15.97 5.75
N GLY A 437 13.21 17.22 5.99
CA GLY A 437 13.72 18.33 5.18
C GLY A 437 13.30 18.18 3.72
N GLU A 438 14.26 18.11 2.80
CA GLU A 438 14.01 17.84 1.38
C GLU A 438 14.04 16.35 1.04
N SER A 439 14.49 15.49 1.96
CA SER A 439 14.57 14.06 1.74
C SER A 439 13.22 13.38 1.96
N THR A 440 12.94 12.35 1.16
CA THR A 440 11.75 11.50 1.34
C THR A 440 12.21 10.07 1.55
N LEU A 441 11.86 9.50 2.70
CA LEU A 441 12.08 8.10 3.01
C LEU A 441 10.83 7.29 2.65
N LEU A 442 11.05 6.07 2.17
CA LEU A 442 10.03 5.04 1.99
C LEU A 442 10.31 3.90 2.96
N PHE A 443 9.24 3.43 3.60
CA PHE A 443 9.23 2.20 4.38
C PHE A 443 8.38 1.17 3.63
N VAL A 444 8.89 -0.05 3.52
CA VAL A 444 8.21 -1.18 2.88
C VAL A 444 8.18 -2.34 3.89
N GLY A 445 7.01 -2.68 4.41
CA GLY A 445 6.80 -3.81 5.32
C GLY A 445 6.85 -5.11 4.53
N LEU A 446 7.47 -6.14 5.11
CA LEU A 446 7.56 -7.47 4.53
C LEU A 446 6.80 -8.43 5.43
N GLU A 447 5.61 -8.89 5.04
CA GLU A 447 4.73 -9.70 5.87
C GLU A 447 5.45 -10.99 6.31
N ARG A 448 5.79 -11.86 5.35
CA ARG A 448 6.42 -13.16 5.66
C ARG A 448 7.86 -13.05 6.14
N THR A 449 8.71 -12.37 5.37
CA THR A 449 10.13 -12.22 5.72
C THR A 449 10.34 -11.40 7.00
N GLY A 450 9.36 -10.55 7.35
CA GLY A 450 9.36 -9.76 8.56
C GLY A 450 10.17 -8.46 8.47
N GLY A 451 9.77 -7.50 9.30
CA GLY A 451 10.38 -6.18 9.39
C GLY A 451 10.02 -5.23 8.25
N ALA A 452 10.68 -4.07 8.23
CA ALA A 452 10.47 -3.04 7.22
C ALA A 452 11.79 -2.64 6.56
N MET A 453 11.80 -2.57 5.24
CA MET A 453 12.91 -2.01 4.47
C MET A 453 12.78 -0.50 4.40
N VAL A 454 13.92 0.20 4.41
CA VAL A 454 13.99 1.66 4.38
C VAL A 454 14.82 2.11 3.20
N TYR A 455 14.24 3.02 2.42
CA TYR A 455 14.80 3.59 1.21
C TYR A 455 14.80 5.11 1.28
N ASP A 456 15.81 5.75 0.70
CA ASP A 456 15.73 7.15 0.30
C ASP A 456 15.18 7.22 -1.12
N ILE A 457 13.98 7.78 -1.27
CA ILE A 457 13.30 7.97 -2.57
C ILE A 457 13.30 9.42 -3.03
N THR A 458 14.15 10.28 -2.47
CA THR A 458 14.30 11.69 -2.87
C THR A 458 14.56 11.82 -4.37
N ASN A 459 15.25 10.84 -4.96
CA ASN A 459 15.25 10.60 -6.39
C ASN A 459 14.33 9.42 -6.73
N PRO A 460 13.07 9.64 -7.14
CA PRO A 460 12.10 8.57 -7.31
C PRO A 460 12.42 7.63 -8.50
N SER A 461 13.34 8.02 -9.39
CA SER A 461 13.82 7.15 -10.47
C SER A 461 15.04 6.29 -10.11
N ALA A 462 15.63 6.52 -8.93
CA ALA A 462 16.73 5.71 -8.41
C ALA A 462 16.73 5.77 -6.87
N PRO A 463 15.77 5.09 -6.22
CA PRO A 463 15.79 4.87 -4.78
C PRO A 463 17.12 4.29 -4.28
N GLU A 464 17.54 4.67 -3.08
CA GLU A 464 18.73 4.15 -2.42
C GLU A 464 18.35 3.35 -1.18
N PHE A 465 18.68 2.06 -1.14
CA PHE A 465 18.48 1.24 0.06
C PHE A 465 19.35 1.74 1.22
N LEU A 466 18.73 2.01 2.36
CA LEU A 466 19.41 2.47 3.57
C LEU A 466 19.57 1.35 4.59
N LYS A 467 18.48 0.65 4.91
CA LYS A 467 18.44 -0.31 6.02
C LYS A 467 17.26 -1.25 5.91
N TRP A 468 17.42 -2.45 6.44
CA TRP A 468 16.29 -3.32 6.80
C TRP A 468 16.21 -3.39 8.33
N ILE A 469 15.07 -2.98 8.88
CA ILE A 469 14.76 -3.04 10.32
C ILE A 469 13.90 -4.25 10.59
N PHE A 470 14.41 -5.21 11.35
CA PHE A 470 13.71 -6.46 11.63
C PHE A 470 14.02 -6.99 13.03
N SER A 471 13.21 -7.92 13.48
CA SER A 471 13.27 -8.54 14.80
C SER A 471 12.58 -9.90 14.71
N THR A 472 13.22 -10.97 15.19
CA THR A 472 12.62 -12.33 15.17
C THR A 472 11.49 -12.50 16.20
N GLN A 473 11.04 -11.42 16.82
CA GLN A 473 9.91 -11.39 17.75
C GLN A 473 8.73 -10.59 17.19
N ASP A 474 8.94 -9.91 16.05
CA ASP A 474 7.95 -9.09 15.38
C ASP A 474 7.76 -9.70 13.97
N VAL A 475 6.61 -10.36 13.76
CA VAL A 475 6.33 -11.27 12.63
C VAL A 475 5.05 -10.84 11.94
N ALA A 476 5.02 -10.86 10.60
CA ALA A 476 3.92 -10.33 9.78
C ALA A 476 3.61 -8.85 10.01
N PRO A 477 4.53 -7.92 9.69
CA PRO A 477 4.22 -6.50 9.58
C PRO A 477 3.04 -6.23 8.63
N GLU A 478 1.94 -5.82 9.23
CA GLU A 478 0.67 -5.56 8.55
C GLU A 478 0.51 -4.06 8.31
N GLY A 479 0.54 -3.27 9.38
CA GLY A 479 0.43 -1.83 9.32
C GLY A 479 1.76 -1.11 9.54
N LEU A 480 2.03 -0.10 8.72
CA LEU A 480 3.08 0.88 8.95
C LEU A 480 2.49 2.28 9.19
N LEU A 481 2.86 2.88 10.31
CA LEU A 481 2.47 4.24 10.65
C LEU A 481 3.70 5.08 10.96
N VAL A 482 3.87 6.17 10.20
CA VAL A 482 4.86 7.21 10.50
C VAL A 482 4.21 8.29 11.35
N ILE A 483 4.88 8.67 12.45
CA ILE A 483 4.53 9.84 13.27
C ILE A 483 5.66 10.86 13.11
N PRO A 484 5.46 11.95 12.34
CA PRO A 484 6.48 12.98 12.15
C PRO A 484 6.91 13.64 13.47
N ALA A 485 8.14 14.13 13.52
CA ALA A 485 8.73 14.76 14.70
C ALA A 485 7.90 15.95 15.25
N GLU A 486 7.19 16.67 14.38
CA GLU A 486 6.30 17.78 14.77
C GLU A 486 5.04 17.34 15.52
N GLU A 487 4.61 16.08 15.33
CA GLU A 487 3.43 15.49 15.96
C GLU A 487 3.80 14.51 17.07
N SER A 488 5.03 13.99 17.06
CA SER A 488 5.45 12.98 18.01
C SER A 488 5.68 13.55 19.42
N PRO A 489 5.43 12.77 20.47
CA PRO A 489 5.49 13.26 21.84
C PRO A 489 6.93 13.44 22.36
N ASN A 490 7.93 12.83 21.71
CA ASN A 490 9.36 13.01 22.03
C ASN A 490 10.07 14.01 21.11
N GLY A 491 9.39 14.56 20.10
CA GLY A 491 9.96 15.52 19.15
C GLY A 491 10.88 14.91 18.10
N GLU A 492 10.79 13.58 17.90
CA GLU A 492 11.61 12.80 16.97
C GLU A 492 10.70 12.01 16.03
N ASN A 493 11.13 11.70 14.81
CA ASN A 493 10.30 10.90 13.91
C ASN A 493 10.16 9.48 14.44
N LEU A 494 8.93 8.94 14.43
CA LEU A 494 8.65 7.58 14.84
C LEU A 494 8.11 6.75 13.68
N LEU A 495 8.48 5.48 13.66
CA LEU A 495 7.82 4.45 12.87
C LEU A 495 7.19 3.44 13.83
N VAL A 496 5.88 3.26 13.71
CA VAL A 496 5.11 2.22 14.38
C VAL A 496 4.88 1.10 13.38
N ILE A 497 5.19 -0.12 13.79
CA ILE A 497 4.96 -1.34 13.01
C ILE A 497 4.03 -2.23 13.81
N THR A 498 2.86 -2.54 13.26
CA THR A 498 1.94 -3.54 13.80
C THR A 498 2.21 -4.88 13.13
N ASN A 499 2.34 -5.92 13.94
CA ASN A 499 2.79 -7.23 13.52
C ASN A 499 1.72 -8.23 13.90
N GLU A 500 1.00 -8.74 12.91
CA GLU A 500 -0.26 -9.43 13.08
C GLU A 500 -0.06 -10.81 13.74
N VAL A 501 0.81 -11.63 13.18
CA VAL A 501 1.11 -12.99 13.69
C VAL A 501 1.74 -12.93 15.08
N SER A 502 2.69 -12.04 15.32
CA SER A 502 3.28 -11.91 16.67
C SER A 502 2.40 -11.12 17.64
N ASN A 503 1.33 -10.49 17.17
CA ASN A 503 0.43 -9.62 17.95
C ASN A 503 1.17 -8.45 18.63
N THR A 504 2.32 -8.05 18.08
CA THR A 504 3.20 -7.03 18.66
C THR A 504 3.09 -5.71 17.91
N VAL A 505 3.21 -4.62 18.66
CA VAL A 505 3.35 -3.28 18.10
C VAL A 505 4.72 -2.75 18.52
N SER A 506 5.53 -2.38 17.54
CA SER A 506 6.89 -1.93 17.73
C SER A 506 7.06 -0.47 17.38
N ILE A 507 7.75 0.29 18.24
CA ILE A 507 7.96 1.73 18.03
C ILE A 507 9.46 1.99 17.86
N TYR A 508 9.81 2.48 16.67
CA TYR A 508 11.16 2.85 16.28
C TYR A 508 11.30 4.37 16.23
N GLU A 509 12.39 4.87 16.78
CA GLU A 509 12.81 6.27 16.68
C GLU A 509 13.81 6.43 15.52
N ILE A 510 13.65 7.49 14.74
CA ILE A 510 14.47 7.82 13.56
C ILE A 510 15.21 9.15 13.81
N LYS A 511 16.54 9.12 13.82
CA LYS A 511 17.42 10.24 14.19
C LYS A 511 18.65 10.38 13.32
#